data_AF-B2FWF2-F1
#
_entry.id   AF-B2FWF2-F1
#
_cell.length_a   1.000
_cell.length_b   1.000
_cell.length_c   1.000
_cell.angle_alpha   90.00
_cell.angle_beta   90.00
_cell.angle_gamma   90.00
#
_symmetry.space_group_name_H-M   'P 1'
#
loop_
_entity.id
_entity.type
_entity.pdbx_description
1 polymer ?
#
loop_
_entity_poly.entity_id
_entity_poly.type
_entity_poly.pdbx_seq_one_letter_code
_entity_poly.pdbx_strand_id
1 'polypeptide(L)'
;MFDHHTNHYNIALLALDAPVAITEHTVPACMWPEKDRMPAQLISTGYDAASDAIIADTVNPLYYIDCRLKYYSNLTLTEACVLPDTDISYCGDEPTACAESGTGLYGTVYMTSDWRPVNFVVGIYSNGAQCAQHRPAIY
;
A
#
# COMPACT_ATOMS: atom_id res chain seq x y z
N MET A 1 4.16 -4.11 19.24
CA MET A 1 4.84 -5.41 19.06
C MET A 1 3.94 -6.24 18.16
N PHE A 2 4.50 -6.96 17.17
CA PHE A 2 3.72 -7.78 16.24
C PHE A 2 2.92 -8.87 16.99
N ASP A 3 1.65 -9.05 16.60
CA ASP A 3 0.77 -10.11 17.09
C ASP A 3 0.49 -11.13 15.99
N HIS A 4 1.00 -12.35 16.16
CA HIS A 4 0.90 -13.41 15.15
C HIS A 4 -0.51 -14.03 15.06
N HIS A 5 -1.39 -13.82 16.04
CA HIS A 5 -2.77 -14.31 15.98
C HIS A 5 -3.66 -13.39 15.15
N THR A 6 -3.45 -12.08 15.26
CA THR A 6 -4.28 -11.07 14.59
C THR A 6 -3.62 -10.44 13.37
N ASN A 7 -2.30 -10.60 13.21
CA ASN A 7 -1.44 -9.86 12.28
C ASN A 7 -1.41 -8.34 12.52
N HIS A 8 -1.71 -7.88 13.73
CA HIS A 8 -1.56 -6.45 14.06
C HIS A 8 -0.09 -6.07 14.20
N TYR A 9 0.23 -4.82 13.82
CA TYR A 9 1.60 -4.30 13.82
C TYR A 9 2.56 -5.12 12.96
N ASN A 10 2.10 -5.57 11.79
CA ASN A 10 2.83 -6.42 10.86
C ASN A 10 3.85 -5.62 10.03
N ILE A 11 4.94 -5.22 10.67
CA ILE A 11 6.06 -4.52 10.04
C ILE A 11 7.39 -5.08 10.55
N ALA A 12 8.36 -5.19 9.65
CA ALA A 12 9.72 -5.60 9.96
C ALA A 12 10.73 -4.69 9.24
N LEU A 13 11.93 -4.57 9.83
CA LEU A 13 13.07 -3.89 9.21
C LEU A 13 14.15 -4.92 8.92
N LEU A 14 14.65 -4.91 7.69
CA LEU A 14 15.74 -5.77 7.25
C LEU A 14 17.02 -4.92 7.11
N ALA A 15 18.04 -5.27 7.89
CA ALA A 15 19.37 -4.71 7.71
C ALA A 15 20.09 -5.54 6.64
N LEU A 16 20.51 -4.90 5.56
CA LEU A 16 21.28 -5.54 4.51
C LEU A 16 22.75 -5.70 4.94
N ASP A 17 23.38 -6.81 4.55
CA ASP A 17 24.80 -7.08 4.85
C ASP A 17 25.75 -6.07 4.19
N ALA A 18 25.32 -5.48 3.06
CA ALA A 18 26.04 -4.45 2.34
C ALA A 18 25.09 -3.33 1.91
N PRO A 19 25.57 -2.07 1.86
CA PRO A 19 24.77 -0.95 1.39
C PRO A 19 24.46 -1.07 -0.10
N VAL A 20 23.25 -0.67 -0.49
CA VAL A 20 22.85 -0.54 -1.90
C VAL A 20 23.39 0.79 -2.44
N ALA A 21 24.12 0.74 -3.55
CA ALA A 21 24.57 1.96 -4.23
C ALA A 21 23.39 2.68 -4.87
N ILE A 22 23.31 4.01 -4.70
CA ILE A 22 22.24 4.81 -5.30
C ILE A 22 22.49 4.96 -6.81
N THR A 23 21.51 4.62 -7.62
CA THR A 23 21.52 4.76 -9.08
C THR A 23 20.18 5.31 -9.58
N GLU A 24 20.06 5.55 -10.88
CA GLU A 24 18.79 5.92 -11.52
C GLU A 24 17.67 4.87 -11.37
N HIS A 25 18.01 3.64 -10.98
CA HIS A 25 17.07 2.55 -10.73
C HIS A 25 16.97 2.16 -9.25
N THR A 26 17.80 2.74 -8.39
CA THR A 26 17.89 2.35 -6.97
C THR A 26 17.98 3.60 -6.12
N VAL A 27 16.83 4.03 -5.61
CA VAL A 27 16.69 5.16 -4.69
C VAL A 27 15.83 4.74 -3.51
N PRO A 28 16.17 5.15 -2.28
CA PRO A 28 15.29 4.90 -1.15
C PRO A 28 13.99 5.69 -1.31
N ALA A 29 12.87 5.08 -0.95
CA ALA A 29 11.61 5.78 -0.85
C ALA A 29 11.56 6.68 0.40
N CYS A 30 10.83 7.78 0.34
CA CYS A 30 10.63 8.63 1.51
C CYS A 30 9.61 8.01 2.46
N MET A 31 9.76 8.21 3.78
CA MET A 31 8.75 7.81 4.75
C MET A 31 7.68 8.90 4.86
N TRP A 32 6.41 8.49 4.85
CA TRP A 32 5.29 9.42 5.01
C TRP A 32 5.40 10.22 6.32
N PRO A 33 5.36 11.56 6.26
CA PRO A 33 5.62 12.40 7.44
C PRO A 33 4.41 12.61 8.35
N GLU A 34 3.19 12.34 7.87
CA GLU A 34 1.95 12.65 8.57
C GLU A 34 1.30 11.40 9.17
N LYS A 35 1.24 11.30 10.49
CA LYS A 35 0.64 10.13 11.16
C LYS A 35 -0.90 10.08 11.12
N ASP A 36 -1.56 11.24 10.99
CA ASP A 36 -3.01 11.36 11.16
C ASP A 36 -3.75 11.55 9.82
N ARG A 37 -3.02 11.63 8.70
CA ARG A 37 -3.55 11.88 7.38
C ARG A 37 -2.92 10.94 6.38
N MET A 38 -3.75 10.44 5.47
CA MET A 38 -3.32 9.60 4.35
C MET A 38 -3.68 10.33 3.05
N PRO A 39 -2.85 10.27 2.00
CA PRO A 39 -3.21 10.77 0.67
C PRO A 39 -4.50 10.12 0.17
N ALA A 40 -5.32 10.88 -0.56
CA ALA A 40 -6.62 10.41 -1.04
C ALA A 40 -6.52 9.38 -2.17
N GLN A 41 -5.43 9.41 -2.94
CA GLN A 41 -5.12 8.45 -4.00
C GLN A 41 -3.73 7.89 -3.74
N LEU A 42 -3.60 6.58 -3.87
CA LEU A 42 -2.40 5.83 -3.57
C LEU A 42 -2.10 4.87 -4.72
N ILE A 43 -0.87 4.39 -4.77
CA ILE A 43 -0.43 3.35 -5.70
C ILE A 43 -0.04 2.11 -4.90
N SER A 44 -0.74 1.01 -5.15
CA SER A 44 -0.35 -0.31 -4.72
C SER A 44 0.66 -0.86 -5.71
N THR A 45 1.78 -1.39 -5.21
CA THR A 45 2.78 -2.06 -6.06
C THR A 45 2.78 -3.55 -5.82
N GLY A 46 3.11 -4.30 -6.87
CA GLY A 46 3.29 -5.74 -6.80
C GLY A 46 4.23 -6.21 -7.90
N TYR A 47 4.49 -7.52 -7.89
CA TYR A 47 5.23 -8.19 -8.95
C TYR A 47 4.41 -9.40 -9.39
N ASP A 48 4.20 -9.55 -10.70
CA ASP A 48 3.60 -10.74 -11.27
C ASP A 48 4.69 -11.64 -11.85
N ALA A 49 4.95 -12.73 -11.15
CA ALA A 49 5.93 -13.72 -11.57
C ALA A 49 5.56 -14.45 -12.86
N ALA A 50 4.28 -14.51 -13.24
CA ALA A 50 3.85 -15.17 -14.47
C ALA A 50 4.15 -14.33 -15.71
N SER A 51 4.03 -13.01 -15.60
CA SER A 51 4.32 -12.06 -16.69
C SER A 51 5.69 -11.38 -16.59
N ASP A 52 6.45 -11.63 -15.50
CA ASP A 52 7.73 -10.98 -15.20
C ASP A 52 7.63 -9.44 -15.22
N ALA A 53 6.55 -8.92 -14.64
CA ALA A 53 6.20 -7.51 -14.71
C ALA A 53 5.89 -6.90 -13.34
N ILE A 54 6.21 -5.61 -13.20
CA ILE A 54 5.80 -4.81 -12.05
C ILE A 54 4.35 -4.37 -12.25
N ILE A 55 3.54 -4.58 -11.23
CA ILE A 55 2.17 -4.08 -11.16
C ILE A 55 2.17 -2.79 -10.35
N ALA A 56 1.46 -1.78 -10.86
CA ALA A 56 1.24 -0.51 -10.18
C ALA A 56 -0.22 -0.10 -10.37
N ASP A 57 -1.04 -0.36 -9.36
CA ASP A 57 -2.48 -0.11 -9.41
C ASP A 57 -2.86 1.12 -8.60
N THR A 58 -3.73 1.95 -9.16
CA THR A 58 -4.34 3.06 -8.44
C THR A 58 -5.38 2.51 -7.47
N VAL A 59 -5.25 2.94 -6.22
CA VAL A 59 -6.10 2.47 -5.13
C VAL A 59 -6.49 3.63 -4.21
N ASN A 60 -7.62 3.49 -3.54
CA ASN A 60 -8.20 4.52 -2.69
C ASN A 60 -8.36 4.00 -1.25
N PRO A 61 -7.89 4.75 -0.24
CA PRO A 61 -8.11 4.38 1.15
C PRO A 61 -9.55 4.64 1.57
N LEU A 62 -10.06 3.75 2.42
CA LEU A 62 -11.34 3.93 3.10
C LEU A 62 -11.13 4.69 4.41
N TYR A 63 -12.15 5.45 4.82
CA TYR A 63 -12.19 5.98 6.18
C TYR A 63 -12.15 4.82 7.19
N TYR A 64 -11.31 4.97 8.23
CA TYR A 64 -11.10 3.96 9.25
C TYR A 64 -12.41 3.42 9.83
N ILE A 65 -13.34 4.30 10.18
CA ILE A 65 -14.61 3.91 10.82
C ILE A 65 -15.49 3.11 9.86
N ASP A 66 -15.53 3.48 8.58
CA ASP A 66 -16.33 2.79 7.58
C ASP A 66 -15.78 1.39 7.33
N CYS A 67 -14.45 1.27 7.23
CA CYS A 67 -13.84 -0.03 7.06
C CYS A 67 -14.07 -0.94 8.26
N ARG A 68 -13.91 -0.41 9.47
CA ARG A 68 -14.08 -1.17 10.70
C ARG A 68 -15.50 -1.67 10.87
N LEU A 69 -16.50 -0.84 10.59
CA LEU A 69 -17.90 -1.22 10.73
C LEU A 69 -18.36 -2.19 9.64
N LYS A 70 -17.84 -2.07 8.42
CA LYS A 70 -18.33 -2.84 7.27
C LYS A 70 -17.56 -4.14 7.01
N TYR A 71 -16.25 -4.15 7.26
CA TYR A 71 -15.38 -5.26 6.82
C TYR A 71 -14.58 -5.90 7.97
N TYR A 72 -13.95 -5.10 8.84
CA TYR A 72 -12.99 -5.60 9.84
C TYR A 72 -13.23 -5.02 11.24
N SER A 73 -14.04 -5.68 12.06
CA SER A 73 -14.42 -5.17 13.39
C SER A 73 -13.24 -4.99 14.37
N ASN A 74 -12.17 -5.74 14.16
CA ASN A 74 -10.92 -5.71 14.94
C ASN A 74 -9.82 -4.82 14.33
N LEU A 75 -10.13 -3.97 13.34
CA LEU A 75 -9.15 -3.06 12.73
C LEU A 75 -8.55 -2.07 13.75
N THR A 76 -7.23 -1.95 13.76
CA THR A 76 -6.50 -1.01 14.62
C THR A 76 -6.31 0.35 13.93
N LEU A 77 -6.04 1.41 14.71
CA LEU A 77 -5.78 2.75 14.16
C LEU A 77 -4.48 2.84 13.34
N THR A 78 -3.64 1.81 13.39
CA THR A 78 -2.38 1.73 12.64
C THR A 78 -2.52 0.96 11.33
N GLU A 79 -3.73 0.53 10.98
CA GLU A 79 -4.03 -0.22 9.78
C GLU A 79 -4.98 0.58 8.89
N ALA A 80 -4.78 0.48 7.59
CA ALA A 80 -5.61 1.13 6.59
C ALA A 80 -6.26 0.11 5.68
N CYS A 81 -7.50 0.39 5.30
CA CYS A 81 -8.21 -0.40 4.31
C CYS A 81 -8.17 0.29 2.96
N VAL A 82 -7.89 -0.47 1.93
CA VAL A 82 -7.68 0.06 0.59
C VAL A 82 -8.52 -0.72 -0.41
N LEU A 83 -9.20 0.00 -1.30
CA LEU A 83 -9.98 -0.56 -2.39
C LEU A 83 -9.36 -0.19 -3.74
N PRO A 84 -9.53 -1.04 -4.77
CA PRO A 84 -9.16 -0.68 -6.12
C PRO A 84 -9.91 0.57 -6.58
N ASP A 85 -9.27 1.37 -7.41
CA ASP A 85 -9.95 2.45 -8.12
C ASP A 85 -10.78 1.87 -9.27
N THR A 86 -12.10 1.89 -9.11
CA THR A 86 -13.05 1.38 -10.11
C THR A 86 -13.36 2.41 -11.19
N ASP A 87 -13.04 3.69 -11.00
CA ASP A 87 -13.33 4.74 -11.98
C ASP A 87 -12.36 4.69 -13.17
N ILE A 88 -11.26 3.95 -13.04
CA ILE A 88 -10.18 3.81 -14.03
C ILE A 88 -10.25 2.45 -14.76
N SER A 89 -11.12 1.52 -14.35
CA SER A 89 -11.19 0.19 -14.97
C SER A 89 -11.79 0.24 -16.38
N TYR A 90 -11.10 -0.35 -17.36
CA TYR A 90 -11.64 -0.58 -18.70
C TYR A 90 -12.50 -1.86 -18.72
N CYS A 91 -13.37 -1.99 -19.72
CA CYS A 91 -14.24 -3.17 -19.86
C CYS A 91 -13.40 -4.47 -19.91
N GLY A 92 -13.47 -5.28 -18.84
CA GLY A 92 -12.78 -6.57 -18.74
C GLY A 92 -11.70 -6.63 -17.66
N ASP A 93 -11.29 -5.49 -17.10
CA ASP A 93 -10.37 -5.46 -15.96
C ASP A 93 -11.13 -5.67 -14.65
N GLU A 94 -10.64 -6.57 -13.80
CA GLU A 94 -11.05 -6.66 -12.40
C GLU A 94 -10.02 -5.92 -11.55
N PRO A 95 -10.20 -4.60 -11.31
CA PRO A 95 -9.20 -3.83 -10.60
C PRO A 95 -9.07 -4.38 -9.17
N THR A 96 -7.84 -4.49 -8.68
CA THR A 96 -7.55 -5.17 -7.43
C THR A 96 -6.66 -4.30 -6.54
N ALA A 97 -6.90 -4.31 -5.23
CA ALA A 97 -6.02 -3.67 -4.25
C ALA A 97 -4.98 -4.64 -3.68
N CYS A 98 -4.85 -5.80 -4.31
CA CYS A 98 -4.23 -6.98 -3.73
C CYS A 98 -2.83 -7.14 -4.28
N ALA A 99 -1.88 -7.30 -3.37
CA ALA A 99 -0.48 -7.40 -3.70
C ALA A 99 0.17 -8.51 -2.87
N GLU A 100 1.46 -8.73 -3.12
CA GLU A 100 2.26 -9.66 -2.33
C GLU A 100 2.52 -9.09 -0.92
N SER A 101 2.62 -9.96 0.08
CA SER A 101 2.93 -9.53 1.45
C SER A 101 4.25 -8.78 1.52
N GLY A 102 4.23 -7.61 2.16
CA GLY A 102 5.40 -6.75 2.31
C GLY A 102 5.59 -5.72 1.18
N THR A 103 4.76 -5.71 0.14
CA THR A 103 4.85 -4.66 -0.89
C THR A 103 4.38 -3.31 -0.36
N GLY A 104 4.88 -2.23 -0.98
CA GLY A 104 4.60 -0.88 -0.51
C GLY A 104 3.31 -0.30 -1.10
N LEU A 105 2.65 0.52 -0.27
CA LEU A 105 1.62 1.46 -0.67
C LEU A 105 2.23 2.86 -0.71
N TYR A 106 2.11 3.52 -1.87
CA TYR A 106 2.81 4.77 -2.12
C TYR A 106 1.85 5.93 -2.35
N GLY A 107 2.19 7.08 -1.77
CA GLY A 107 1.54 8.35 -2.06
C GLY A 107 2.51 9.30 -2.75
N THR A 108 2.12 9.86 -3.88
CA THR A 108 2.92 10.87 -4.58
C THR A 108 2.48 12.27 -4.13
N VAL A 109 3.43 13.05 -3.61
CA VAL A 109 3.20 14.46 -3.27
C VAL A 109 4.12 15.33 -4.11
N TYR A 110 3.57 16.40 -4.66
CA TYR A 110 4.33 17.41 -5.36
C TYR A 110 4.85 18.42 -4.35
N MET A 111 6.14 18.33 -4.04
CA MET A 111 6.80 19.23 -3.09
C MET A 111 7.59 20.31 -3.83
N THR A 112 7.81 21.44 -3.15
CA THR A 112 8.61 22.61 -3.59
C THR A 112 7.99 23.45 -4.72
N SER A 113 8.57 24.63 -4.98
CA SER A 113 8.18 25.55 -6.07
C SER A 113 8.25 24.91 -7.45
N ASP A 114 9.04 23.85 -7.59
CA ASP A 114 9.39 23.24 -8.88
C ASP A 114 8.47 22.06 -9.23
N TRP A 115 7.45 21.79 -8.39
CA TRP A 115 6.44 20.75 -8.63
C TRP A 115 7.02 19.36 -8.94
N ARG A 116 8.12 19.00 -8.27
CA ARG A 116 8.72 17.67 -8.44
C ARG A 116 7.92 16.64 -7.63
N PRO A 117 7.46 15.54 -8.26
CA PRO A 117 6.79 14.47 -7.54
C PRO A 117 7.79 13.75 -6.64
N VAL A 118 7.38 13.51 -5.39
CA VAL A 118 8.12 12.71 -4.42
C VAL A 118 7.22 11.58 -3.97
N ASN A 119 7.73 10.34 -4.02
CA ASN A 119 7.00 9.16 -3.62
C ASN A 119 7.31 8.82 -2.16
N PHE A 120 6.25 8.68 -1.37
CA PHE A 120 6.30 8.32 0.04
C PHE A 120 5.72 6.93 0.25
N VAL A 121 6.39 6.10 1.05
CA VAL A 121 5.80 4.88 1.60
C VAL A 121 4.81 5.29 2.68
N VAL A 122 3.55 4.96 2.48
CA VAL A 122 2.43 5.29 3.37
C VAL A 122 1.95 4.06 4.14
N GLY A 123 2.10 2.86 3.58
CA GLY A 123 1.73 1.60 4.20
C GLY A 123 2.47 0.41 3.59
N ILE A 124 2.36 -0.75 4.22
CA ILE A 124 2.98 -1.99 3.76
C ILE A 124 1.88 -3.05 3.73
N TYR A 125 1.74 -3.75 2.61
CA TYR A 125 0.69 -4.75 2.48
C TYR A 125 0.85 -5.83 3.55
N SER A 126 -0.14 -5.95 4.42
CA SER A 126 -0.14 -6.91 5.52
C SER A 126 -0.80 -8.21 5.05
N ASN A 127 -2.12 -8.17 4.93
CA ASN A 127 -2.93 -9.33 4.59
C ASN A 127 -4.09 -8.97 3.66
N GLY A 128 -4.28 -9.79 2.64
CA GLY A 128 -5.45 -9.72 1.77
C GLY A 128 -5.76 -11.05 1.10
N ALA A 129 -5.61 -12.15 1.82
CA ALA A 129 -6.27 -13.42 1.48
C ALA A 129 -7.82 -13.32 1.38
N GLN A 130 -8.39 -12.12 1.60
CA GLN A 130 -9.81 -11.81 1.46
C GLN A 130 -10.14 -11.05 0.16
N CYS A 131 -9.16 -10.79 -0.71
CA CYS A 131 -9.38 -10.20 -2.03
C CYS A 131 -10.28 -11.03 -2.94
N ALA A 132 -10.15 -12.37 -2.87
CA ALA A 132 -11.06 -13.29 -3.54
C ALA A 132 -12.53 -13.17 -3.05
N GLN A 133 -12.77 -12.44 -1.95
CA GLN A 133 -14.10 -12.17 -1.39
C GLN A 133 -14.57 -10.72 -1.60
N HIS A 134 -13.94 -9.96 -2.51
CA HIS A 134 -14.26 -8.55 -2.78
C HIS A 134 -14.16 -7.65 -1.53
N ARG A 135 -13.27 -7.99 -0.59
CA ARG A 135 -13.01 -7.17 0.60
C ARG A 135 -11.81 -6.25 0.39
N PRO A 136 -11.75 -5.09 1.07
CA PRO A 136 -10.59 -4.21 1.00
C PRO A 136 -9.31 -4.92 1.47
N ALA A 137 -8.19 -4.58 0.85
CA ALA A 137 -6.86 -4.98 1.31
C ALA A 137 -6.49 -4.20 2.58
N ILE A 138 -5.72 -4.83 3.48
CA ILE A 138 -5.21 -4.20 4.70
C ILE A 138 -3.71 -3.93 4.54
N TYR A 139 -3.34 -2.69 4.82
CA TYR A 139 -1.97 -2.18 4.88
C TYR A 139 -1.66 -1.67 6.28
#